data_AF-A0A2W4RJV9-F1
#
_entry.id   AF-A0A2W4RJV9-F1
#
_cell.length_a   1.000
_cell.length_b   1.000
_cell.length_c   1.000
_cell.angle_alpha   90.00
_cell.angle_beta   90.00
_cell.angle_gamma   90.00
#
_symmetry.space_group_name_H-M   'P 1'
#
loop_
_entity.id
_entity.type
_entity.pdbx_description
1 polymer ?
#
loop_
_entity_poly.entity_id
_entity_poly.type
_entity_poly.pdbx_seq_one_letter_code
_entity_poly.pdbx_strand_id
1 'polypeptide(L)'
;MQSPLARPLPRWMSTAAVVLIVAGVFAWRWPGAAEVPPQTGAADAAGRRYASPDACASCHRSIARSYSLTGMARSFARVQAGTPVLAEIDTGTGLVHAASGRHYTMTVRDGRLFLRRHTLGPDGNPADVVERSADYVIGSGNHARTFLHREADGRLRELPVSWYADRGGYWAMSPGYDRPAHLDFRRVISTDCMSCHNGYPRGPVVDTGSGPRFPEPLPEGIDCQRCHGPGQDHIDAARARDREAARRAIVNPARLGRDRQIEVCLQCHLETTSSPLPFQIRRFDRPPFSYVPGTSLGDYFIHFDHAPGSGREDKFEIVGSATYRLRQSACFQRSAMTCTT
;
A
#
# COMPACT_ATOMS: atom_id res chain seq x y z
N MET A 1 64.47 2.21 66.21
CA MET A 1 63.01 2.17 66.43
C MET A 1 62.46 0.96 65.70
N GLN A 2 61.89 0.04 66.48
CA GLN A 2 60.95 -1.04 66.17
C GLN A 2 61.04 -1.81 64.83
N SER A 3 61.34 -3.10 64.97
CA SER A 3 60.66 -4.23 64.30
C SER A 3 60.48 -5.31 65.39
N PRO A 4 59.36 -6.08 65.47
CA PRO A 4 59.25 -7.29 64.63
C PRO A 4 57.82 -7.83 64.31
N LEU A 5 57.77 -8.66 63.25
CA LEU A 5 57.11 -9.97 63.05
C LEU A 5 55.64 -10.26 63.49
N ALA A 6 54.83 -10.63 62.47
CA ALA A 6 54.00 -11.84 62.29
C ALA A 6 53.06 -12.39 63.38
N ARG A 7 51.78 -12.66 63.03
CA ARG A 7 51.17 -14.02 62.87
C ARG A 7 49.65 -14.01 62.50
N PRO A 8 49.07 -15.12 61.97
CA PRO A 8 47.75 -15.18 61.30
C PRO A 8 46.67 -16.06 62.00
N LEU A 9 45.47 -16.09 61.38
CA LEU A 9 44.28 -17.01 61.49
C LEU A 9 43.21 -16.67 62.57
N PRO A 10 41.92 -17.13 62.48
CA PRO A 10 41.22 -17.91 61.46
C PRO A 10 39.84 -17.33 60.98
N ARG A 11 39.26 -17.96 59.94
CA ARG A 11 37.85 -17.88 59.52
C ARG A 11 36.92 -18.41 60.64
N TRP A 12 35.62 -18.04 60.65
CA TRP A 12 34.43 -18.89 60.87
C TRP A 12 33.11 -18.09 60.72
N MET A 13 32.20 -18.67 59.92
CA MET A 13 30.73 -18.75 60.07
C MET A 13 29.87 -17.45 60.04
N SER A 14 29.07 -17.23 58.99
CA SER A 14 27.73 -17.79 58.73
C SER A 14 26.59 -17.06 59.47
N THR A 15 25.86 -16.20 58.76
CA THR A 15 24.40 -16.06 58.91
C THR A 15 23.79 -15.72 57.55
N ALA A 16 23.20 -16.74 56.93
CA ALA A 16 22.34 -16.62 55.77
C ALA A 16 20.95 -16.11 56.23
N ALA A 17 20.45 -15.06 55.58
CA ALA A 17 19.04 -14.67 55.68
C ALA A 17 18.27 -15.42 54.58
N VAL A 18 17.44 -16.37 55.00
CA VAL A 18 16.48 -17.08 54.15
C VAL A 18 15.25 -16.18 53.99
N VAL A 19 14.97 -15.74 52.76
CA VAL A 19 13.67 -15.18 52.38
C VAL A 19 12.99 -16.19 51.47
N LEU A 20 11.98 -16.87 52.03
CA LEU A 20 11.08 -17.77 51.33
C LEU A 20 10.13 -16.93 50.45
N ILE A 21 10.27 -17.02 49.13
CA ILE A 21 9.24 -16.57 48.19
C ILE A 21 8.32 -17.77 47.92
N VAL A 22 7.11 -17.71 48.47
CA VAL A 22 6.04 -18.66 48.17
C VAL A 22 5.50 -18.32 46.77
N ALA A 23 5.77 -19.19 45.79
CA ALA A 23 5.15 -19.12 44.47
C ALA A 23 3.72 -19.65 44.54
N GLY A 24 2.73 -18.74 44.60
CA GLY A 24 1.34 -19.07 44.37
C GLY A 24 1.06 -19.24 42.88
N VAL A 25 0.83 -20.48 42.43
CA VAL A 25 0.37 -20.79 41.07
C VAL A 25 -1.11 -20.43 40.97
N PHE A 26 -1.44 -19.23 40.50
CA PHE A 26 -2.77 -18.90 40.02
C PHE A 26 -2.92 -19.40 38.57
N ALA A 27 -3.51 -20.58 38.41
CA ALA A 27 -3.96 -21.08 37.13
C ALA A 27 -5.22 -20.31 36.68
N TRP A 28 -5.03 -19.14 36.06
CA TRP A 28 -6.09 -18.51 35.30
C TRP A 28 -6.30 -19.29 34.00
N ARG A 29 -7.38 -20.08 33.96
CA ARG A 29 -7.93 -20.66 32.73
C ARG A 29 -8.34 -19.50 31.82
N TRP A 30 -7.53 -19.22 30.79
CA TRP A 30 -7.96 -18.43 29.65
C TRP A 30 -9.19 -19.10 29.03
N PRO A 31 -10.31 -18.40 28.82
CA PRO A 31 -11.37 -18.91 27.96
C PRO A 31 -10.74 -19.14 26.59
N GLY A 32 -10.86 -20.36 26.07
CA GLY A 32 -10.43 -20.68 24.72
C GLY A 32 -11.05 -19.68 23.74
N ALA A 33 -10.24 -19.17 22.81
CA ALA A 33 -10.72 -18.35 21.72
C ALA A 33 -11.87 -19.10 21.02
N ALA A 34 -13.09 -18.58 21.12
CA ALA A 34 -14.20 -19.07 20.33
C ALA A 34 -13.82 -18.91 18.86
N GLU A 35 -13.87 -20.00 18.09
CA GLU A 35 -13.76 -19.93 16.63
C GLU A 35 -14.88 -19.03 16.11
N VAL A 36 -14.49 -17.85 15.62
CA VAL A 36 -15.40 -16.93 14.95
C VAL A 36 -15.66 -17.50 13.56
N PRO A 37 -16.91 -17.81 13.18
CA PRO A 37 -17.22 -18.28 11.84
C PRO A 37 -16.80 -17.22 10.80
N PRO A 38 -16.38 -17.63 9.59
CA PRO A 38 -15.85 -16.71 8.59
C PRO A 38 -16.91 -15.67 8.22
N GLN A 39 -16.69 -14.43 8.63
CA GLN A 39 -17.57 -13.32 8.26
C GLN A 39 -17.34 -12.99 6.79
N THR A 40 -18.31 -13.34 5.94
CA THR A 40 -18.40 -12.84 4.58
C THR A 40 -18.88 -11.38 4.63
N GLY A 41 -17.94 -10.45 4.44
CA GLY A 41 -18.20 -9.01 4.33
C GLY A 41 -17.47 -8.24 5.42
N ALA A 42 -16.36 -7.60 5.05
CA ALA A 42 -15.69 -6.66 5.94
C ALA A 42 -16.63 -5.48 6.16
N ALA A 43 -17.26 -5.40 7.32
CA ALA A 43 -17.90 -4.18 7.79
C ALA A 43 -16.79 -3.25 8.28
N ASP A 44 -16.80 -2.00 7.85
CA ASP A 44 -15.88 -1.00 8.42
C ASP A 44 -16.34 -0.53 9.80
N ALA A 45 -15.57 0.38 10.42
CA ALA A 45 -15.87 0.92 11.75
C ALA A 45 -17.23 1.64 11.83
N ALA A 46 -17.85 2.00 10.70
CA ALA A 46 -19.17 2.60 10.61
C ALA A 46 -20.26 1.57 10.22
N GLY A 47 -19.95 0.27 10.25
CA GLY A 47 -20.88 -0.81 9.91
C GLY A 47 -21.12 -0.98 8.41
N ARG A 48 -20.37 -0.29 7.54
CA ARG A 48 -20.58 -0.34 6.09
C ARG A 48 -20.00 -1.62 5.51
N ARG A 49 -20.82 -2.40 4.80
CA ARG A 49 -20.46 -3.74 4.32
C ARG A 49 -19.93 -3.70 2.89
N TYR A 50 -18.65 -4.03 2.73
CA TYR A 50 -18.03 -4.19 1.42
C TYR A 50 -18.28 -5.59 0.86
N ALA A 51 -18.60 -5.65 -0.43
CA ALA A 51 -18.76 -6.89 -1.18
C ALA A 51 -17.40 -7.41 -1.68
N SER A 52 -17.37 -8.67 -2.11
CA SER A 52 -16.24 -9.19 -2.88
C SER A 52 -16.11 -8.40 -4.19
N PRO A 53 -14.90 -7.96 -4.61
CA PRO A 53 -14.71 -7.15 -5.82
C PRO A 53 -15.28 -7.78 -7.10
N ASP A 54 -15.23 -9.11 -7.18
CA ASP A 54 -15.73 -9.96 -8.27
C ASP A 54 -17.26 -10.11 -8.29
N ALA A 55 -17.96 -9.79 -7.20
CA ALA A 55 -19.41 -9.96 -7.10
C ALA A 55 -20.19 -9.09 -8.11
N CYS A 56 -19.63 -7.94 -8.49
CA CYS A 56 -20.27 -7.02 -9.43
C CYS A 56 -20.48 -7.65 -10.82
N ALA A 57 -19.57 -8.55 -11.23
CA ALA A 57 -19.56 -9.13 -12.57
C ALA A 57 -20.74 -10.07 -12.82
N SER A 58 -21.37 -10.64 -11.79
CA SER A 58 -22.52 -11.55 -11.99
C SER A 58 -23.70 -10.86 -12.66
N CYS A 59 -23.94 -9.59 -12.33
CA CYS A 59 -25.02 -8.76 -12.88
C CYS A 59 -24.51 -7.76 -13.93
N HIS A 60 -23.28 -7.25 -13.79
CA HIS A 60 -22.72 -6.19 -14.63
C HIS A 60 -21.56 -6.68 -15.52
N ARG A 61 -21.74 -7.82 -16.20
CA ARG A 61 -20.68 -8.49 -16.98
C ARG A 61 -19.94 -7.59 -17.98
N SER A 62 -20.67 -6.80 -18.76
CA SER A 62 -20.05 -5.94 -19.79
C SER A 62 -19.18 -4.85 -19.18
N ILE A 63 -19.66 -4.21 -18.11
CA ILE A 63 -18.95 -3.17 -17.37
C ILE A 63 -17.71 -3.76 -16.70
N ALA A 64 -17.84 -4.91 -16.04
CA ALA A 64 -16.72 -5.57 -15.39
C ALA A 64 -15.62 -5.94 -16.42
N ARG A 65 -16.02 -6.46 -17.59
CA ARG A 65 -15.10 -6.83 -18.67
C ARG A 65 -14.36 -5.62 -19.24
N SER A 66 -15.03 -4.50 -19.49
CA SER A 66 -14.34 -3.31 -20.01
C SER A 66 -13.46 -2.68 -18.93
N TYR A 67 -13.94 -2.62 -17.69
CA TYR A 67 -13.20 -2.05 -16.57
C TYR A 67 -11.90 -2.82 -16.28
N SER A 68 -11.89 -4.16 -16.38
CA SER A 68 -10.69 -4.98 -16.16
C SER A 68 -9.54 -4.72 -17.15
N LEU A 69 -9.80 -3.98 -18.23
CA LEU A 69 -8.78 -3.56 -19.20
C LEU A 69 -8.13 -2.22 -18.84
N THR A 70 -8.68 -1.49 -17.86
CA THR A 70 -8.18 -0.16 -17.48
C THR A 70 -6.92 -0.25 -16.62
N GLY A 71 -6.12 0.82 -16.62
CA GLY A 71 -4.97 0.94 -15.73
C GLY A 71 -5.36 0.91 -14.25
N MET A 72 -6.54 1.43 -13.89
CA MET A 72 -7.07 1.40 -12.52
C MET A 72 -7.31 -0.04 -12.04
N ALA A 73 -8.00 -0.86 -12.82
CA ALA A 73 -8.23 -2.26 -12.48
C ALA A 73 -6.95 -3.10 -12.42
N ARG A 74 -5.88 -2.65 -13.08
CA ARG A 74 -4.58 -3.34 -13.15
C ARG A 74 -3.52 -2.68 -12.27
N SER A 75 -3.89 -1.70 -11.46
CA SER A 75 -2.94 -0.88 -10.68
C SER A 75 -2.25 -1.64 -9.55
N PHE A 76 -2.76 -2.82 -9.20
CA PHE A 76 -2.13 -3.74 -8.26
C PHE A 76 -2.46 -5.18 -8.65
N ALA A 77 -1.50 -6.09 -8.55
CA ALA A 77 -1.72 -7.51 -8.86
C ALA A 77 -0.69 -8.40 -8.16
N ARG A 78 -0.99 -9.70 -8.04
CA ARG A 78 0.02 -10.71 -7.68
C ARG A 78 1.03 -10.92 -8.80
N VAL A 79 2.26 -11.25 -8.41
CA VAL A 79 3.36 -11.59 -9.33
C VAL A 79 3.60 -13.10 -9.23
N GLN A 80 3.06 -13.85 -10.20
CA GLN A 80 3.18 -15.30 -10.26
C GLN A 80 3.04 -15.82 -11.69
N ALA A 81 3.42 -17.07 -11.93
CA ALA A 81 3.24 -17.74 -13.21
C ALA A 81 1.79 -17.65 -13.72
N GLY A 82 1.64 -17.47 -15.03
CA GLY A 82 0.33 -17.32 -15.67
C GLY A 82 -0.31 -15.94 -15.51
N THR A 83 0.33 -14.99 -14.84
CA THR A 83 -0.13 -13.59 -14.81
C THR A 83 0.48 -12.78 -15.95
N PRO A 84 -0.23 -11.78 -16.50
CA PRO A 84 0.33 -10.87 -17.51
C PRO A 84 1.59 -10.14 -17.03
N VAL A 85 1.74 -9.93 -15.71
CA VAL A 85 2.87 -9.22 -15.13
C VAL A 85 4.22 -9.88 -15.47
N LEU A 86 4.33 -11.21 -15.35
CA LEU A 86 5.58 -11.90 -15.67
C LEU A 86 5.78 -12.08 -17.18
N ALA A 87 4.69 -12.15 -17.96
CA ALA A 87 4.77 -12.32 -19.41
C ALA A 87 5.25 -11.06 -20.14
N GLU A 88 5.08 -9.89 -19.52
CA GLU A 88 5.33 -8.58 -20.13
C GLU A 88 6.65 -7.93 -19.70
N ILE A 89 7.44 -8.57 -18.83
CA ILE A 89 8.73 -8.03 -18.36
C ILE A 89 9.90 -8.86 -18.89
N ASP A 90 10.97 -8.19 -19.27
CA ASP A 90 12.23 -8.84 -19.59
C ASP A 90 12.97 -9.23 -18.30
N THR A 91 13.66 -10.36 -18.31
CA THR A 91 14.55 -10.77 -17.23
C THR A 91 15.89 -11.19 -17.82
N GLY A 92 16.97 -11.01 -17.06
CA GLY A 92 18.34 -11.30 -17.51
C GLY A 92 19.22 -10.08 -17.75
N THR A 93 18.63 -8.89 -17.95
CA THR A 93 19.40 -7.64 -17.99
C THR A 93 19.75 -7.19 -16.57
N GLY A 94 21.04 -7.05 -16.26
CA GLY A 94 21.49 -6.49 -14.99
C GLY A 94 21.37 -4.96 -14.98
N LEU A 95 21.12 -4.38 -13.81
CA LEU A 95 21.13 -2.92 -13.59
C LEU A 95 22.26 -2.55 -12.64
N VAL A 96 23.04 -1.53 -12.98
CA VAL A 96 24.05 -0.94 -12.09
C VAL A 96 23.59 0.45 -11.69
N HIS A 97 23.39 0.68 -10.40
CA HIS A 97 23.09 2.00 -9.88
C HIS A 97 24.38 2.70 -9.44
N ALA A 98 24.98 3.44 -10.38
CA ALA A 98 26.29 4.08 -10.23
C ALA A 98 26.44 4.89 -8.93
N ALA A 99 25.40 5.64 -8.53
CA ALA A 99 25.45 6.47 -7.32
C ALA A 99 25.67 5.65 -6.03
N SER A 100 25.18 4.41 -5.98
CA SER A 100 25.33 3.52 -4.82
C SER A 100 26.36 2.42 -4.99
N GLY A 101 26.87 2.20 -6.20
CA GLY A 101 27.72 1.06 -6.54
C GLY A 101 27.02 -0.30 -6.43
N ARG A 102 25.68 -0.33 -6.37
CA ARG A 102 24.89 -1.56 -6.24
C ARG A 102 24.51 -2.11 -7.60
N HIS A 103 24.58 -3.43 -7.70
CA HIS A 103 24.23 -4.21 -8.87
C HIS A 103 22.96 -5.01 -8.59
N TYR A 104 22.01 -4.96 -9.51
CA TYR A 104 20.72 -5.62 -9.41
C TYR A 104 20.54 -6.61 -10.56
N THR A 105 19.96 -7.76 -10.25
CA THR A 105 19.59 -8.79 -11.22
C THR A 105 18.20 -9.30 -10.93
N MET A 106 17.41 -9.47 -11.98
CA MET A 106 16.04 -9.95 -11.92
C MET A 106 15.96 -11.32 -12.58
N THR A 107 15.46 -12.31 -11.85
CA THR A 107 15.39 -13.70 -12.33
C THR A 107 14.05 -14.32 -11.99
N VAL A 108 13.45 -15.03 -12.95
CA VAL A 108 12.28 -15.89 -12.68
C VAL A 108 12.77 -17.29 -12.32
N ARG A 109 12.33 -17.82 -11.18
CA ARG A 109 12.57 -19.21 -10.75
C ARG A 109 11.26 -19.77 -10.20
N ASP A 110 10.88 -20.96 -10.65
CA ASP A 110 9.65 -21.64 -10.24
C ASP A 110 8.39 -20.77 -10.33
N GLY A 111 8.29 -19.98 -11.42
CA GLY A 111 7.14 -19.10 -11.64
C GLY A 111 7.07 -17.86 -10.73
N ARG A 112 8.16 -17.55 -10.01
CA ARG A 112 8.26 -16.39 -9.12
C ARG A 112 9.40 -15.49 -9.57
N LEU A 113 9.19 -14.18 -9.52
CA LEU A 113 10.24 -13.19 -9.78
C LEU A 113 11.05 -12.97 -8.51
N PHE A 114 12.37 -12.97 -8.65
CA PHE A 114 13.33 -12.65 -7.61
C PHE A 114 14.17 -11.45 -8.03
N LEU A 115 14.42 -10.59 -7.06
CA LEU A 115 15.26 -9.42 -7.19
C LEU A 115 16.46 -9.58 -6.28
N ARG A 116 17.65 -9.66 -6.87
CA ARG A 116 18.92 -9.82 -6.18
C ARG A 116 19.76 -8.57 -6.31
N ARG A 117 20.29 -8.08 -5.19
CA ARG A 117 21.23 -6.98 -5.09
C ARG A 117 22.57 -7.49 -4.57
N HIS A 118 23.67 -6.93 -5.07
CA HIS A 118 25.00 -7.11 -4.51
C HIS A 118 25.86 -5.84 -4.71
N THR A 119 26.97 -5.75 -3.99
CA THR A 119 28.09 -4.84 -4.28
C THR A 119 29.30 -5.66 -4.74
N LEU A 120 30.35 -5.00 -5.22
CA LEU A 120 31.62 -5.66 -5.50
C LEU A 120 32.55 -5.54 -4.28
N GLY A 121 33.15 -6.65 -3.88
CA GLY A 121 34.22 -6.70 -2.88
C GLY A 121 35.56 -6.22 -3.44
N PRO A 122 36.60 -6.11 -2.59
CA PRO A 122 37.94 -5.69 -3.03
C PRO A 122 38.57 -6.59 -4.10
N ASP A 123 38.14 -7.85 -4.16
CA ASP A 123 38.55 -8.88 -5.13
C ASP A 123 37.71 -8.86 -6.42
N GLY A 124 36.75 -7.93 -6.52
CA GLY A 124 35.81 -7.84 -7.64
C GLY A 124 34.66 -8.84 -7.60
N ASN A 125 34.56 -9.68 -6.57
CA ASN A 125 33.49 -10.66 -6.44
C ASN A 125 32.23 -10.07 -5.76
N PRO A 126 31.03 -10.64 -6.00
CA PRO A 126 29.82 -10.21 -5.31
C PRO A 126 29.92 -10.30 -3.79
N ALA A 127 29.66 -9.19 -3.10
CA ALA A 127 29.55 -9.07 -1.65
C ALA A 127 28.20 -8.42 -1.28
N ASP A 128 27.85 -8.46 0.02
CA ASP A 128 26.60 -7.89 0.58
C ASP A 128 25.36 -8.25 -0.28
N VAL A 129 25.18 -9.55 -0.48
CA VAL A 129 24.16 -10.11 -1.35
C VAL A 129 22.82 -10.17 -0.61
N VAL A 130 21.80 -9.55 -1.18
CA VAL A 130 20.42 -9.61 -0.70
C VAL A 130 19.52 -10.04 -1.84
N GLU A 131 18.64 -11.00 -1.58
CA GLU A 131 17.65 -11.44 -2.56
C GLU A 131 16.27 -11.54 -1.92
N ARG A 132 15.24 -11.06 -2.62
CA ARG A 132 13.83 -11.17 -2.20
C ARG A 132 12.95 -11.53 -3.39
N SER A 133 11.86 -12.23 -3.11
CA SER A 133 10.81 -12.43 -4.11
C SER A 133 9.97 -11.17 -4.28
N ALA A 134 9.54 -10.93 -5.52
CA ALA A 134 8.45 -10.02 -5.82
C ALA A 134 7.14 -10.80 -5.76
N ASP A 135 6.30 -10.49 -4.78
CA ASP A 135 5.03 -11.16 -4.53
C ASP A 135 3.85 -10.39 -5.13
N TYR A 136 3.98 -9.06 -5.22
CA TYR A 136 2.99 -8.15 -5.80
C TYR A 136 3.65 -7.07 -6.65
N VAL A 137 2.84 -6.35 -7.42
CA VAL A 137 3.23 -5.18 -8.19
C VAL A 137 2.27 -4.02 -7.93
N ILE A 138 2.81 -2.81 -7.81
CA ILE A 138 2.09 -1.54 -7.93
C ILE A 138 2.38 -0.95 -9.31
N GLY A 139 1.33 -0.51 -9.99
CA GLY A 139 1.38 0.08 -11.33
C GLY A 139 0.86 -0.87 -12.42
N SER A 140 0.09 -0.31 -13.36
CA SER A 140 -0.59 -1.11 -14.39
C SER A 140 0.33 -1.67 -15.48
N GLY A 141 1.58 -1.20 -15.53
CA GLY A 141 2.47 -1.45 -16.67
C GLY A 141 2.27 -0.50 -17.85
N ASN A 142 1.34 0.46 -17.80
CA ASN A 142 1.22 1.49 -18.84
C ASN A 142 2.44 2.43 -18.86
N HIS A 143 3.05 2.63 -17.68
CA HIS A 143 4.24 3.44 -17.51
C HIS A 143 5.31 2.66 -16.74
N ALA A 144 4.94 2.10 -15.59
CA ALA A 144 5.85 1.36 -14.74
C ALA A 144 5.15 0.26 -13.94
N ARG A 145 5.98 -0.67 -13.43
CA ARG A 145 5.69 -1.75 -12.50
C ARG A 145 6.73 -1.72 -11.38
N THR A 146 6.28 -1.38 -10.18
CA THR A 146 7.11 -1.39 -8.97
C THR A 146 6.77 -2.60 -8.14
N PHE A 147 7.76 -3.44 -7.86
CA PHE A 147 7.56 -4.74 -7.25
C PHE A 147 7.60 -4.66 -5.72
N LEU A 148 6.79 -5.49 -5.08
CA LEU A 148 6.70 -5.56 -3.64
C LEU A 148 7.00 -6.96 -3.13
N HIS A 149 7.76 -7.04 -2.04
CA HIS A 149 7.89 -8.26 -1.25
C HIS A 149 6.91 -8.23 -0.08
N ARG A 150 6.27 -9.38 0.21
CA ARG A 150 5.44 -9.53 1.40
C ARG A 150 6.21 -10.25 2.51
N GLU A 151 6.35 -9.57 3.64
CA GLU A 151 6.92 -10.16 4.86
C GLU A 151 5.93 -11.18 5.47
N ALA A 152 6.46 -12.10 6.28
CA ALA A 152 5.66 -13.14 6.94
C ALA A 152 4.56 -12.58 7.86
N ASP A 153 4.75 -11.36 8.41
CA ASP A 153 3.76 -10.70 9.26
C ASP A 153 2.75 -9.83 8.48
N GLY A 154 2.81 -9.87 7.14
CA GLY A 154 1.87 -9.20 6.24
C GLY A 154 2.23 -7.76 5.87
N ARG A 155 3.38 -7.23 6.32
CA ARG A 155 3.89 -5.95 5.79
C ARG A 155 4.36 -6.12 4.35
N LEU A 156 4.26 -5.03 3.59
CA LEU A 156 4.76 -4.95 2.22
C LEU A 156 6.00 -4.05 2.17
N ARG A 157 7.01 -4.48 1.40
CA ARG A 157 8.25 -3.75 1.15
C ARG A 157 8.39 -3.46 -0.33
N GLU A 158 8.65 -2.20 -0.66
CA GLU A 158 9.04 -1.83 -2.02
C GLU A 158 10.42 -2.40 -2.34
N LEU A 159 10.53 -3.07 -3.49
CA LEU A 159 11.80 -3.53 -4.02
C LEU A 159 12.52 -2.38 -4.75
N PRO A 160 13.86 -2.38 -4.80
CA PRO A 160 14.63 -1.20 -5.20
C PRO A 160 14.61 -0.85 -6.69
N VAL A 161 14.08 -1.73 -7.56
CA VAL A 161 14.06 -1.51 -9.00
C VAL A 161 12.67 -1.81 -9.54
N SER A 162 12.30 -1.05 -10.57
CA SER A 162 11.02 -1.12 -11.26
C SER A 162 11.24 -1.38 -12.73
N TRP A 163 10.24 -1.98 -13.37
CA TRP A 163 10.20 -2.12 -14.82
C TRP A 163 9.40 -0.96 -15.41
N TYR A 164 9.92 -0.35 -16.47
CA TYR A 164 9.32 0.79 -17.17
C TYR A 164 8.99 0.41 -18.60
N ALA A 165 7.79 0.78 -19.05
CA ALA A 165 7.25 0.34 -20.34
C ALA A 165 7.76 1.17 -21.53
N ASP A 166 8.31 2.36 -21.30
CA ASP A 166 8.84 3.17 -22.39
C ASP A 166 10.03 2.47 -23.06
N ARG A 167 10.30 2.83 -24.32
CA ARG A 167 11.42 2.29 -25.11
C ARG A 167 11.42 0.76 -25.26
N GLY A 168 10.26 0.12 -25.12
CA GLY A 168 10.10 -1.33 -25.31
C GLY A 168 10.33 -2.16 -24.05
N GLY A 169 10.47 -1.53 -22.88
CA GLY A 169 10.71 -2.22 -21.61
C GLY A 169 12.15 -2.10 -21.15
N TYR A 170 12.37 -1.61 -19.92
CA TYR A 170 13.67 -1.66 -19.25
C TYR A 170 13.52 -1.56 -17.74
N TRP A 171 14.62 -1.89 -17.06
CA TRP A 171 14.73 -1.79 -15.62
C TRP A 171 15.47 -0.52 -15.22
N ALA A 172 14.93 0.18 -14.23
CA ALA A 172 15.58 1.30 -13.58
C ALA A 172 15.25 1.32 -12.08
N MET A 173 15.86 2.23 -11.33
CA MET A 173 15.59 2.37 -9.90
C MET A 173 14.12 2.75 -9.67
N SER A 174 13.54 2.22 -8.60
CA SER A 174 12.17 2.59 -8.21
C SER A 174 12.06 4.07 -7.84
N PRO A 175 10.87 4.69 -7.96
CA PRO A 175 10.71 6.12 -7.68
C PRO A 175 11.23 6.53 -6.29
N GLY A 176 12.20 7.44 -6.25
CA GLY A 176 12.85 7.90 -5.02
C GLY A 176 14.09 7.12 -4.59
N TYR A 177 14.55 6.18 -5.43
CA TYR A 177 15.77 5.39 -5.21
C TYR A 177 17.00 5.90 -5.99
N ASP A 178 16.85 6.93 -6.84
CA ASP A 178 17.93 7.56 -7.64
C ASP A 178 18.93 8.39 -6.81
N ARG A 179 19.25 7.93 -5.60
CA ARG A 179 20.17 8.57 -4.66
C ARG A 179 21.04 7.54 -3.98
N PRO A 180 22.29 7.86 -3.60
CA PRO A 180 23.23 6.90 -3.01
C PRO A 180 22.67 6.21 -1.77
N ALA A 181 22.07 6.98 -0.85
CA ALA A 181 21.54 6.51 0.43
C ALA A 181 20.03 6.18 0.37
N HIS A 182 19.59 5.40 -0.61
CA HIS A 182 18.21 4.94 -0.70
C HIS A 182 17.89 3.81 0.30
N LEU A 183 16.59 3.53 0.51
CA LEU A 183 16.13 2.59 1.53
C LEU A 183 16.38 1.11 1.19
N ASP A 184 16.74 0.82 -0.06
CA ASP A 184 16.93 -0.55 -0.56
C ASP A 184 15.67 -1.41 -0.27
N PHE A 185 15.80 -2.65 0.19
CA PHE A 185 14.69 -3.55 0.51
C PHE A 185 13.89 -3.18 1.78
N ARG A 186 14.06 -1.97 2.34
CA ARG A 186 13.50 -1.57 3.65
C ARG A 186 12.33 -0.61 3.56
N ARG A 187 11.99 -0.07 2.39
CA ARG A 187 10.90 0.91 2.27
C ARG A 187 9.56 0.22 2.53
N VAL A 188 8.91 0.67 3.60
CA VAL A 188 7.58 0.21 4.01
C VAL A 188 6.53 0.81 3.08
N ILE A 189 5.62 -0.02 2.56
CA ILE A 189 4.43 0.46 1.87
C ILE A 189 3.39 0.88 2.91
N SER A 190 3.00 2.15 2.87
CA SER A 190 1.98 2.70 3.78
C SER A 190 0.57 2.40 3.29
N THR A 191 -0.43 2.69 4.14
CA THR A 191 -1.83 2.63 3.73
C THR A 191 -2.15 3.59 2.61
N ASP A 192 -1.39 4.68 2.46
CA ASP A 192 -1.68 5.73 1.50
C ASP A 192 -1.39 5.23 0.07
N CYS A 193 -0.27 4.52 -0.12
CA CYS A 193 0.03 3.82 -1.36
C CYS A 193 -1.10 2.85 -1.73
N MET A 194 -1.50 1.99 -0.79
CA MET A 194 -2.54 0.99 -1.04
C MET A 194 -3.92 1.60 -1.23
N SER A 195 -4.20 2.76 -0.63
CA SER A 195 -5.47 3.45 -0.79
C SER A 195 -5.64 4.02 -2.20
N CYS A 196 -4.56 4.39 -2.88
CA CYS A 196 -4.61 4.90 -4.24
C CYS A 196 -4.42 3.83 -5.31
N HIS A 197 -3.78 2.69 -4.97
CA HIS A 197 -3.43 1.65 -5.94
C HIS A 197 -4.22 0.34 -5.78
N ASN A 198 -5.09 0.22 -4.78
CA ASN A 198 -5.80 -1.03 -4.54
C ASN A 198 -7.23 -0.83 -4.03
N GLY A 199 -8.02 -1.89 -4.07
CA GLY A 199 -9.33 -1.99 -3.45
C GLY A 199 -9.26 -2.00 -1.91
N TYR A 200 -10.43 -2.07 -1.28
CA TYR A 200 -10.52 -2.12 0.18
C TYR A 200 -10.03 -3.47 0.73
N PRO A 201 -9.11 -3.48 1.73
CA PRO A 201 -8.71 -4.71 2.40
C PRO A 201 -9.92 -5.44 3.02
N ARG A 202 -9.93 -6.77 2.97
CA ARG A 202 -11.03 -7.60 3.52
C ARG A 202 -10.97 -7.81 5.03
N GLY A 203 -10.01 -7.20 5.70
CA GLY A 203 -9.81 -7.32 7.14
C GLY A 203 -9.11 -6.09 7.70
N PRO A 204 -8.91 -6.05 9.02
CA PRO A 204 -8.26 -4.91 9.66
C PRO A 204 -6.81 -4.78 9.18
N VAL A 205 -6.44 -3.57 8.78
CA VAL A 205 -5.04 -3.19 8.58
C VAL A 205 -4.51 -2.69 9.91
N VAL A 206 -3.53 -3.37 10.46
CA VAL A 206 -2.96 -3.06 11.78
C VAL A 206 -1.58 -2.44 11.58
N ASP A 207 -1.39 -1.23 12.12
CA ASP A 207 -0.07 -0.60 12.18
C ASP A 207 0.41 -0.54 13.63
N THR A 208 1.60 -1.09 13.87
CA THR A 208 2.23 -1.15 15.20
C THR A 208 3.39 -0.15 15.33
N GLY A 209 3.47 0.84 14.43
CA GLY A 209 4.54 1.83 14.37
C GLY A 209 5.72 1.44 13.48
N SER A 210 5.72 0.21 12.94
CA SER A 210 6.73 -0.31 12.01
C SER A 210 6.18 -0.50 10.59
N GLY A 211 4.96 -0.03 10.34
CA GLY A 211 4.26 -0.15 9.07
C GLY A 211 2.99 -1.00 9.15
N PRO A 212 2.07 -0.79 8.20
CA PRO A 212 0.81 -1.50 8.15
C PRO A 212 1.00 -2.96 7.75
N ARG A 213 0.36 -3.85 8.51
CA ARG A 213 0.19 -5.27 8.19
C ARG A 213 -1.10 -5.44 7.44
N PHE A 214 -1.01 -5.95 6.21
CA PHE A 214 -2.17 -6.16 5.36
C PHE A 214 -2.67 -7.60 5.43
N PRO A 215 -3.98 -7.81 5.66
CA PRO A 215 -4.56 -9.14 5.68
C PRO A 215 -4.64 -9.72 4.27
N GLU A 216 -4.59 -11.05 4.19
CA GLU A 216 -4.91 -11.76 2.96
C GLU A 216 -6.37 -12.23 2.93
N PRO A 217 -6.96 -12.39 1.73
CA PRO A 217 -6.40 -11.99 0.44
C PRO A 217 -6.42 -10.47 0.26
N LEU A 218 -5.37 -9.93 -0.37
CA LEU A 218 -5.37 -8.55 -0.86
C LEU A 218 -6.27 -8.44 -2.11
N PRO A 219 -7.01 -7.33 -2.29
CA PRO A 219 -7.59 -7.01 -3.58
C PRO A 219 -6.50 -6.85 -4.65
N GLU A 220 -6.88 -6.94 -5.92
CA GLU A 220 -5.96 -6.87 -7.06
C GLU A 220 -6.37 -5.71 -7.99
N GLY A 221 -6.13 -4.49 -7.50
CA GLY A 221 -6.37 -3.23 -8.21
C GLY A 221 -7.52 -2.42 -7.63
N ILE A 222 -7.66 -1.17 -8.10
CA ILE A 222 -8.80 -0.31 -7.78
C ILE A 222 -10.07 -0.99 -8.29
N ASP A 223 -10.98 -1.31 -7.38
CA ASP A 223 -12.24 -1.99 -7.71
C ASP A 223 -13.43 -1.03 -7.88
N CYS A 224 -14.60 -1.58 -8.18
CA CYS A 224 -15.83 -0.79 -8.34
C CYS A 224 -16.16 0.04 -7.09
N GLN A 225 -15.87 -0.49 -5.90
CA GLN A 225 -16.26 0.11 -4.62
C GLN A 225 -15.42 1.34 -4.28
N ARG A 226 -14.23 1.49 -4.89
CA ARG A 226 -13.44 2.74 -4.80
C ARG A 226 -14.20 3.95 -5.35
N CYS A 227 -15.06 3.75 -6.35
CA CYS A 227 -15.85 4.83 -6.96
C CYS A 227 -17.33 4.81 -6.54
N HIS A 228 -17.86 3.63 -6.24
CA HIS A 228 -19.29 3.40 -5.95
C HIS A 228 -19.60 3.24 -4.45
N GLY A 229 -18.58 3.19 -3.60
CA GLY A 229 -18.74 2.90 -2.18
C GLY A 229 -19.03 1.43 -1.88
N PRO A 230 -19.36 1.10 -0.62
CA PRO A 230 -19.68 -0.25 -0.18
C PRO A 230 -20.86 -0.84 -0.95
N GLY A 231 -20.68 -2.03 -1.55
CA GLY A 231 -21.66 -2.61 -2.47
C GLY A 231 -22.58 -3.70 -1.90
N GLN A 232 -22.40 -4.15 -0.65
CA GLN A 232 -23.10 -5.34 -0.16
C GLN A 232 -24.62 -5.11 -0.03
N ASP A 233 -25.04 -3.97 0.51
CA ASP A 233 -26.46 -3.64 0.68
C ASP A 233 -27.18 -3.53 -0.67
N HIS A 234 -26.47 -3.05 -1.69
CA HIS A 234 -26.95 -3.02 -3.07
C HIS A 234 -27.19 -4.42 -3.63
N ILE A 235 -26.24 -5.34 -3.41
CA ILE A 235 -26.36 -6.74 -3.85
C ILE A 235 -27.53 -7.42 -3.13
N ASP A 236 -27.67 -7.23 -1.83
CA ASP A 236 -28.72 -7.84 -1.01
C ASP A 236 -30.11 -7.36 -1.48
N ALA A 237 -30.29 -6.05 -1.67
CA ALA A 237 -31.52 -5.47 -2.18
C ALA A 237 -31.84 -5.94 -3.61
N ALA A 238 -30.83 -6.03 -4.48
CA ALA A 238 -31.00 -6.54 -5.84
C ALA A 238 -31.45 -8.01 -5.87
N ARG A 239 -30.90 -8.85 -4.98
CA ARG A 239 -31.31 -10.25 -4.81
C ARG A 239 -32.73 -10.38 -4.29
N ALA A 240 -33.14 -9.48 -3.38
CA ALA A 240 -34.51 -9.35 -2.91
C ALA A 240 -35.48 -8.78 -3.98
N ARG A 241 -34.98 -8.46 -5.18
CA ARG A 241 -35.72 -7.83 -6.29
C ARG A 241 -36.29 -6.45 -5.94
N ASP A 242 -35.76 -5.79 -4.92
CA ASP A 242 -36.10 -4.40 -4.60
C ASP A 242 -35.17 -3.45 -5.35
N ARG A 243 -35.63 -3.00 -6.52
CA ARG A 243 -34.86 -2.11 -7.39
C ARG A 243 -34.63 -0.73 -6.78
N GLU A 244 -35.57 -0.24 -5.99
CA GLU A 244 -35.51 1.09 -5.42
C GLU A 244 -34.54 1.12 -4.23
N ALA A 245 -34.60 0.12 -3.35
CA ALA A 245 -33.59 -0.04 -2.30
C ALA A 245 -32.20 -0.25 -2.91
N ALA A 246 -32.06 -1.09 -3.93
CA ALA A 246 -30.77 -1.31 -4.59
C ALA A 246 -30.18 -0.01 -5.19
N ARG A 247 -31.02 0.84 -5.79
CA ARG A 247 -30.58 2.14 -6.33
C ARG A 247 -30.11 3.12 -5.26
N ARG A 248 -30.72 3.10 -4.07
CA ARG A 248 -30.34 3.98 -2.94
C ARG A 248 -29.10 3.47 -2.21
N ALA A 249 -28.85 2.17 -2.22
CA ALA A 249 -27.79 1.52 -1.47
C ALA A 249 -26.39 1.63 -2.12
N ILE A 250 -26.25 2.23 -3.30
CA ILE A 250 -24.96 2.38 -3.99
C ILE A 250 -24.80 3.77 -4.58
N VAL A 251 -23.58 4.30 -4.52
CA VAL A 251 -23.28 5.59 -5.14
C VAL A 251 -23.24 5.42 -6.65
N ASN A 252 -23.88 6.33 -7.38
CA ASN A 252 -23.69 6.46 -8.82
C ASN A 252 -22.99 7.81 -9.08
N PRO A 253 -21.69 7.83 -9.44
CA PRO A 253 -20.96 9.06 -9.70
C PRO A 253 -21.62 9.99 -10.71
N ALA A 254 -22.33 9.45 -11.71
CA ALA A 254 -23.04 10.25 -12.72
C ALA A 254 -24.28 11.00 -12.18
N ARG A 255 -24.71 10.70 -10.95
CA ARG A 255 -25.80 11.41 -10.24
C ARG A 255 -25.29 12.38 -9.17
N LEU A 256 -23.98 12.44 -8.95
CA LEU A 256 -23.38 13.38 -8.02
C LEU A 256 -23.33 14.78 -8.64
N GLY A 257 -23.37 15.81 -7.80
CA GLY A 257 -23.00 17.16 -8.23
C GLY A 257 -21.55 17.19 -8.72
N ARG A 258 -21.23 18.12 -9.63
CA ARG A 258 -19.94 18.21 -10.33
C ARG A 258 -18.72 18.07 -9.39
N ASP A 259 -18.72 18.78 -8.27
CA ASP A 259 -17.60 18.75 -7.32
C ASP A 259 -17.43 17.37 -6.67
N ARG A 260 -18.54 16.78 -6.19
CA ARG A 260 -18.52 15.42 -5.61
C ARG A 260 -18.11 14.37 -6.64
N GLN A 261 -18.52 14.52 -7.90
CA GLN A 261 -18.12 13.61 -8.98
C GLN A 261 -16.61 13.68 -9.24
N ILE A 262 -16.04 14.89 -9.31
CA ILE A 262 -14.59 15.09 -9.50
C ILE A 262 -13.82 14.54 -8.29
N GLU A 263 -14.30 14.78 -7.07
CA GLU A 263 -13.66 14.31 -5.84
C GLU A 263 -13.56 12.78 -5.73
N VAL A 264 -14.43 12.02 -6.40
CA VAL A 264 -14.25 10.56 -6.54
C VAL A 264 -12.91 10.24 -7.21
N CYS A 265 -12.46 11.03 -8.17
CA CYS A 265 -11.18 10.82 -8.85
C CYS A 265 -10.02 11.42 -8.07
N LEU A 266 -10.26 12.56 -7.40
CA LEU A 266 -9.24 13.27 -6.63
C LEU A 266 -8.82 12.54 -5.36
N GLN A 267 -9.58 11.54 -4.91
CA GLN A 267 -9.14 10.67 -3.81
C GLN A 267 -7.78 9.99 -4.08
N CYS A 268 -7.41 9.84 -5.37
CA CYS A 268 -6.11 9.30 -5.80
C CYS A 268 -5.29 10.30 -6.61
N HIS A 269 -5.93 11.10 -7.46
CA HIS A 269 -5.24 11.95 -8.46
C HIS A 269 -4.92 13.37 -7.98
N LEU A 270 -4.89 13.61 -6.68
CA LEU A 270 -4.58 14.92 -6.09
C LEU A 270 -3.32 14.87 -5.23
N GLU A 271 -2.16 14.85 -5.87
CA GLU A 271 -0.87 15.11 -5.23
C GLU A 271 -0.49 16.57 -5.47
N THR A 272 -0.71 17.42 -4.48
CA THR A 272 -0.49 18.86 -4.60
C THR A 272 0.99 19.24 -4.62
N THR A 273 1.90 18.38 -4.16
CA THR A 273 3.34 18.59 -4.24
C THR A 273 4.11 17.26 -4.13
N SER A 274 5.16 17.07 -4.94
CA SER A 274 6.07 15.91 -4.87
C SER A 274 7.24 16.15 -3.89
N SER A 275 7.09 17.13 -2.98
CA SER A 275 8.13 17.72 -2.12
C SER A 275 8.13 17.11 -0.70
N PRO A 276 9.12 17.40 0.18
CA PRO A 276 9.25 16.76 1.50
C PRO A 276 8.12 17.03 2.50
N LEU A 277 7.32 18.08 2.29
CA LEU A 277 6.11 18.29 3.09
C LEU A 277 4.98 17.42 2.56
N PRO A 278 4.13 16.84 3.43
CA PRO A 278 3.03 16.04 2.98
C PRO A 278 2.08 16.91 2.14
N PHE A 279 1.84 16.49 0.90
CA PHE A 279 0.88 17.14 0.01
C PHE A 279 -0.56 17.07 0.56
N GLN A 280 -0.82 16.11 1.43
CA GLN A 280 -2.06 16.01 2.16
C GLN A 280 -1.85 15.39 3.54
N ILE A 281 -2.74 15.72 4.47
CA ILE A 281 -2.87 15.04 5.76
C ILE A 281 -4.26 14.43 5.81
N ARG A 282 -4.35 13.13 6.08
CA ARG A 282 -5.63 12.49 6.46
C ARG A 282 -6.05 13.04 7.81
N ARG A 283 -7.31 13.45 7.93
CA ARG A 283 -7.84 13.90 9.22
C ARG A 283 -7.70 12.79 10.27
N PHE A 284 -7.31 13.16 11.48
CA PHE A 284 -6.96 12.19 12.52
C PHE A 284 -8.15 11.36 13.02
N ASP A 285 -9.37 11.88 12.89
CA ASP A 285 -10.63 11.19 13.20
C ASP A 285 -11.07 10.22 12.09
N ARG A 286 -10.30 10.11 11.01
CA ARG A 286 -10.60 9.25 9.87
C ARG A 286 -9.61 8.10 9.76
N PRO A 287 -10.07 6.84 9.89
CA PRO A 287 -9.24 5.67 9.65
C PRO A 287 -8.75 5.58 8.19
N PRO A 288 -7.63 4.87 7.90
CA PRO A 288 -7.30 4.48 6.55
C PRO A 288 -8.47 3.78 5.86
N PHE A 289 -8.60 3.96 4.54
CA PHE A 289 -9.65 3.35 3.72
C PHE A 289 -11.09 3.67 4.17
N SER A 290 -11.34 4.85 4.76
CA SER A 290 -12.70 5.20 5.24
C SER A 290 -13.40 6.33 4.47
N TYR A 291 -12.77 6.89 3.44
CA TYR A 291 -13.43 7.81 2.50
C TYR A 291 -14.57 7.08 1.78
N VAL A 292 -15.73 7.73 1.67
CA VAL A 292 -16.88 7.22 0.94
C VAL A 292 -17.20 8.14 -0.22
N PRO A 293 -17.22 7.63 -1.47
CA PRO A 293 -17.61 8.40 -2.64
C PRO A 293 -18.94 9.14 -2.44
N GLY A 294 -19.02 10.38 -2.91
CA GLY A 294 -20.19 11.23 -2.74
C GLY A 294 -20.19 12.11 -1.48
N THR A 295 -19.28 11.86 -0.53
CA THR A 295 -18.98 12.81 0.56
C THR A 295 -17.89 13.79 0.15
N SER A 296 -17.70 14.87 0.92
CA SER A 296 -16.65 15.85 0.64
C SER A 296 -15.27 15.24 0.88
N LEU A 297 -14.37 15.31 -0.09
CA LEU A 297 -12.98 14.85 0.08
C LEU A 297 -12.28 15.63 1.19
N GLY A 298 -12.63 16.90 1.40
CA GLY A 298 -12.13 17.75 2.49
C GLY A 298 -12.51 17.28 3.89
N ASP A 299 -13.51 16.41 4.02
CA ASP A 299 -13.90 15.76 5.28
C ASP A 299 -12.98 14.57 5.61
N TYR A 300 -12.05 14.24 4.71
CA TYR A 300 -11.13 13.12 4.84
C TYR A 300 -9.66 13.53 4.68
N PHE A 301 -9.32 14.33 3.68
CA PHE A 301 -7.98 14.85 3.44
C PHE A 301 -7.95 16.38 3.47
N ILE A 302 -6.95 16.93 4.16
CA ILE A 302 -6.58 18.34 4.06
C ILE A 302 -5.37 18.40 3.13
N HIS A 303 -5.48 19.11 2.01
CA HIS A 303 -4.42 19.23 1.02
C HIS A 303 -3.64 20.54 1.22
N PHE A 304 -2.35 20.51 0.95
CA PHE A 304 -1.44 21.64 1.09
C PHE A 304 -0.79 21.98 -0.24
N ASP A 305 -0.85 23.23 -0.64
CA ASP A 305 -0.26 23.69 -1.89
C ASP A 305 0.72 24.85 -1.63
N HIS A 306 1.59 25.10 -2.60
CA HIS A 306 2.36 26.32 -2.70
C HIS A 306 1.43 27.54 -2.67
N ALA A 307 1.86 28.57 -1.94
CA ALA A 307 1.11 29.82 -1.88
C ALA A 307 1.00 30.46 -3.28
N PRO A 308 -0.11 31.14 -3.60
CA PRO A 308 -0.21 31.92 -4.83
C PRO A 308 0.92 32.96 -4.92
N GLY A 309 1.46 33.17 -6.13
CA GLY A 309 2.57 34.07 -6.39
C GLY A 309 3.95 33.49 -6.09
N SER A 310 4.06 32.19 -5.83
CA SER A 310 5.33 31.52 -5.50
C SER A 310 6.13 31.05 -6.71
N GLY A 311 5.64 31.29 -7.94
CA GLY A 311 6.27 30.81 -9.18
C GLY A 311 6.09 29.31 -9.42
N ARG A 312 5.10 28.69 -8.76
CA ARG A 312 4.77 27.27 -8.83
C ARG A 312 3.40 27.00 -9.45
N GLU A 313 2.79 28.00 -10.07
CA GLU A 313 1.45 27.94 -10.67
C GLU A 313 1.37 26.99 -11.87
N ASP A 314 2.50 26.81 -12.58
CA ASP A 314 2.66 25.91 -13.73
C ASP A 314 3.42 24.61 -13.40
N LYS A 315 3.50 24.27 -12.11
CA LYS A 315 4.18 23.06 -11.62
C LYS A 315 3.68 21.78 -12.31
N PHE A 316 4.58 20.81 -12.37
CA PHE A 316 4.29 19.45 -12.82
C PHE A 316 4.63 18.48 -11.70
N GLU A 317 3.59 17.90 -11.09
CA GLU A 317 3.67 16.89 -10.03
C GLU A 317 3.42 15.48 -10.59
N ILE A 318 3.96 14.45 -9.94
CA ILE A 318 3.94 13.07 -10.45
C ILE A 318 2.50 12.58 -10.64
N VAL A 319 1.64 12.76 -9.64
CA VAL A 319 0.24 12.31 -9.67
C VAL A 319 -0.74 13.48 -9.88
N GLY A 320 -0.46 14.66 -9.31
CA GLY A 320 -1.37 15.81 -9.33
C GLY A 320 -1.46 16.56 -10.64
N SER A 321 -0.47 16.42 -11.54
CA SER A 321 -0.44 17.14 -12.81
C SER A 321 -1.70 16.94 -13.64
N ALA A 322 -2.23 15.71 -13.69
CA ALA A 322 -3.44 15.41 -14.44
C ALA A 322 -4.63 16.26 -13.94
N THR A 323 -4.76 16.44 -12.63
CA THR A 323 -5.83 17.25 -12.02
C THR A 323 -5.64 18.74 -12.27
N TYR A 324 -4.45 19.29 -11.97
CA TYR A 324 -4.21 20.72 -12.15
C TYR A 324 -4.35 21.12 -13.61
N ARG A 325 -3.73 20.36 -14.53
CA ARG A 325 -3.80 20.63 -15.96
C ARG A 325 -5.21 20.46 -16.51
N LEU A 326 -5.96 19.46 -16.05
CA LEU A 326 -7.38 19.32 -16.40
C LEU A 326 -8.14 20.59 -16.00
N ARG A 327 -8.00 21.04 -14.74
CA ARG A 327 -8.72 22.23 -14.24
C ARG A 327 -8.29 23.54 -14.89
N GLN A 328 -7.04 23.64 -15.32
CA GLN A 328 -6.50 24.77 -16.08
C GLN A 328 -6.93 24.76 -17.56
N SER A 329 -7.36 23.61 -18.10
CA SER A 329 -7.71 23.51 -19.51
C SER A 329 -8.93 24.35 -19.89
N ALA A 330 -8.93 24.89 -21.11
CA ALA A 330 -10.08 25.62 -21.65
C ALA A 330 -11.36 24.77 -21.67
N CYS A 331 -11.23 23.45 -21.93
CA CYS A 331 -12.34 22.52 -21.90
C CYS A 331 -13.01 22.48 -20.52
N PHE A 332 -12.22 22.38 -19.44
CA PHE A 332 -12.76 22.37 -18.08
C PHE A 332 -13.36 23.71 -17.65
N GLN A 333 -12.69 24.81 -18.00
CA GLN A 333 -13.11 26.16 -17.64
C GLN A 333 -14.39 26.61 -18.37
N ARG A 334 -14.60 26.13 -19.61
CA ARG A 334 -15.71 26.58 -20.48
C ARG A 334 -16.85 25.56 -20.61
N SER A 335 -16.81 24.46 -19.86
CA SER A 335 -17.86 23.43 -19.91
C SER A 335 -18.13 22.80 -18.54
N ALA A 336 -19.06 21.85 -18.50
CA ALA A 336 -19.33 20.99 -17.35
C ALA A 336 -18.43 19.73 -17.29
N MET A 337 -17.28 19.74 -17.99
CA MET A 337 -16.34 18.61 -18.02
C MET A 337 -15.95 18.17 -16.60
N THR A 338 -15.84 16.86 -16.46
CA THR A 338 -15.40 16.11 -15.28
C THR A 338 -14.33 15.10 -15.69
N CYS A 339 -13.90 14.23 -14.78
CA CYS A 339 -12.93 13.19 -15.10
C CYS A 339 -13.47 12.07 -16.02
N THR A 340 -14.78 12.01 -16.27
CA THR A 340 -15.44 10.94 -17.02
C THR A 340 -16.23 11.41 -18.24
N THR A 341 -16.11 12.69 -18.62
CA THR A 341 -16.76 13.30 -19.79
C THR A 341 -15.84 13.37 -20.99
#